data_AF-A0A964D737-F1
#
_entry.id   AF-A0A964D737-F1
#
_cell.length_a   1.000
_cell.length_b   1.000
_cell.length_c   1.000
_cell.angle_alpha   90.00
_cell.angle_beta   90.00
_cell.angle_gamma   90.00
#
_symmetry.space_group_name_H-M   'P 1'
#
loop_
_entity.id
_entity.type
_entity.pdbx_description
1 polymer ?
#
loop_
_entity_poly.entity_id
_entity_poly.type
_entity_poly.pdbx_seq_one_letter_code
_entity_poly.pdbx_strand_id
1 'polypeptide(L)'
;MQAQEIKDKLNSLISEADLIDPSLARRLDEINRWVKDVKPGSLTAKKFVLAFLLQLMRDSQVWLALQSLSSERDRETAFESMTPGERYWYGYLFPKWLSENDRKFYIWKQKLKAGKFDPGDDRVIRAIAARIVERQGSVLYRYVADLSMATDSIVSNRQQQPLCIQVTTLSDEFSQQKYENWQQTLRGWGIDRGLFLSYDTKDANFLNQLVNIALYNSDNLPAGRYLKFP
;
A
#
# COMPACT_ATOMS: atom_id res chain seq x y z
N MET A 1 14.69 6.88 14.79
CA MET A 1 14.35 8.26 14.44
C MET A 1 13.48 8.89 15.52
N GLN A 2 13.89 10.02 16.05
CA GLN A 2 13.08 10.82 16.98
C GLN A 2 12.02 11.65 16.23
N ALA A 3 10.98 12.11 16.92
CA ALA A 3 9.91 12.87 16.28
C ALA A 3 10.36 14.18 15.62
N GLN A 4 11.42 14.83 16.13
CA GLN A 4 11.98 16.02 15.50
C GLN A 4 12.68 15.66 14.17
N GLU A 5 13.49 14.61 14.15
CA GLU A 5 14.17 14.12 12.95
C GLU A 5 13.19 13.79 11.81
N ILE A 6 11.99 13.28 12.14
CA ILE A 6 10.93 13.03 11.14
C ILE A 6 10.45 14.32 10.51
N LYS A 7 10.20 15.36 11.31
CA LYS A 7 9.74 16.66 10.81
C LYS A 7 10.82 17.30 9.94
N ASP A 8 12.06 17.26 10.39
CA ASP A 8 13.20 17.80 9.64
C ASP A 8 13.38 17.05 8.32
N LYS A 9 13.26 15.72 8.34
CA LYS A 9 13.34 14.90 7.13
C LYS A 9 12.17 15.15 6.17
N LEU A 10 10.95 15.33 6.67
CA LEU A 10 9.79 15.71 5.84
C LEU A 10 10.00 17.07 5.17
N ASN A 11 10.47 18.08 5.92
CA ASN A 11 10.75 19.41 5.36
C ASN A 11 11.84 19.36 4.28
N SER A 12 12.90 18.58 4.52
CA SER A 12 13.96 18.35 3.53
C SER A 12 13.41 17.67 2.28
N LEU A 13 12.60 16.63 2.41
CA LEU A 13 11.99 15.94 1.27
C LEU A 13 11.00 16.81 0.50
N ILE A 14 10.25 17.68 1.19
CA ILE A 14 9.37 18.67 0.52
C ILE A 14 10.20 19.61 -0.34
N SER A 15 11.31 20.14 0.20
CA SER A 15 12.17 21.09 -0.52
C SER A 15 12.84 20.45 -1.73
N GLU A 16 13.29 19.20 -1.58
CA GLU A 16 13.86 18.42 -2.68
C GLU A 16 12.81 18.08 -3.75
N ALA A 17 11.63 17.64 -3.33
CA ALA A 17 10.53 17.32 -4.24
C ALA A 17 10.01 18.54 -4.99
N ASP A 18 10.04 19.74 -4.40
CA ASP A 18 9.56 20.97 -5.07
C ASP A 18 10.33 21.25 -6.37
N LEU A 19 11.60 20.82 -6.44
CA LEU A 19 12.46 20.96 -7.60
C LEU A 19 12.29 19.85 -8.66
N ILE A 20 11.82 18.68 -8.25
CA ILE A 20 11.81 17.45 -9.08
C ILE A 20 10.39 17.03 -9.44
N ASP A 21 9.50 16.94 -8.46
CA ASP A 21 8.11 16.53 -8.59
C ASP A 21 7.19 17.37 -7.67
N PRO A 22 6.57 18.44 -8.20
CA PRO A 22 5.66 19.29 -7.43
C PRO A 22 4.43 18.56 -6.88
N SER A 23 4.00 17.44 -7.48
CA SER A 23 2.88 16.65 -6.96
C SER A 23 3.29 15.94 -5.67
N LEU A 24 4.52 15.41 -5.62
CA LEU A 24 5.09 14.86 -4.39
C LEU A 24 5.25 15.95 -3.32
N ALA A 25 5.80 17.11 -3.68
CA ALA A 25 5.99 18.22 -2.74
C ALA A 25 4.68 18.64 -2.09
N ARG A 26 3.62 18.85 -2.90
CA ARG A 26 2.27 19.19 -2.43
C ARG A 26 1.71 18.13 -1.49
N ARG A 27 1.87 16.84 -1.81
CA ARG A 27 1.35 15.73 -0.99
C ARG A 27 2.09 15.63 0.34
N LEU A 28 3.41 15.77 0.33
CA LEU A 28 4.23 15.78 1.53
C LEU A 28 3.93 16.98 2.40
N ASP A 29 3.76 18.17 1.83
CA ASP A 29 3.37 19.37 2.58
C ASP A 29 1.98 19.20 3.22
N GLU A 30 1.01 18.67 2.47
CA GLU A 30 -0.32 18.38 3.00
C GLU A 30 -0.24 17.47 4.23
N ILE A 31 0.61 16.43 4.20
CA ILE A 31 0.82 15.49 5.30
C ILE A 31 1.63 16.13 6.45
N ASN A 32 2.67 16.90 6.15
CA ASN A 32 3.51 17.59 7.12
C ASN A 32 2.69 18.56 7.98
N ARG A 33 1.73 19.27 7.37
CA ARG A 33 0.77 20.14 8.10
C ARG A 33 -0.02 19.39 9.18
N TRP A 34 -0.09 18.06 9.15
CA TRP A 34 -0.80 17.27 10.17
C TRP A 34 0.02 17.07 11.43
N VAL A 35 1.34 17.02 11.28
CA VAL A 35 2.28 16.62 12.32
C VAL A 35 3.16 17.76 12.79
N LYS A 36 3.22 18.88 12.04
CA LYS A 36 4.02 20.06 12.38
C LYS A 36 3.77 20.54 13.81
N ASP A 37 2.50 20.62 14.23
CA ASP A 37 2.12 21.14 15.56
C ASP A 37 1.97 20.04 16.62
N VAL A 38 2.15 18.77 16.24
CA VAL A 38 2.07 17.65 17.18
C VAL A 38 3.32 17.62 18.04
N LYS A 39 3.15 17.66 19.37
CA LYS A 39 4.26 17.56 20.32
C LYS A 39 5.07 16.27 20.07
N PRO A 40 6.41 16.30 20.11
CA PRO A 40 7.25 15.14 19.82
C PRO A 40 6.84 13.84 20.54
N GLY A 41 6.61 13.92 21.86
CA GLY A 41 6.17 12.76 22.66
C GLY A 41 4.77 12.24 22.31
N SER A 42 3.89 13.09 21.78
CA SER A 42 2.56 12.68 21.32
C SER A 42 2.59 12.01 19.94
N LEU A 43 3.58 12.35 19.11
CA LEU A 43 3.79 11.71 17.82
C LEU A 43 4.39 10.31 17.99
N THR A 44 5.39 10.15 18.86
CA THR A 44 6.01 8.85 19.15
C THR A 44 5.05 7.88 19.83
N ALA A 45 4.09 8.37 20.63
CA ALA A 45 3.03 7.55 21.21
C ALA A 45 2.06 6.96 20.16
N LYS A 46 1.96 7.57 18.97
CA LYS A 46 1.06 7.13 17.88
C LYS A 46 1.80 6.25 16.88
N LYS A 47 2.02 4.99 17.25
CA LYS A 47 2.82 4.00 16.48
C LYS A 47 2.44 3.90 15.00
N PHE A 48 1.14 3.90 14.66
CA PHE A 48 0.70 3.82 13.26
C PHE A 48 0.94 5.10 12.46
N VAL A 49 0.77 6.28 13.09
CA VAL A 49 1.13 7.55 12.44
C VAL A 49 2.62 7.54 12.13
N LEU A 50 3.44 7.12 13.10
CA LEU A 50 4.89 7.02 12.93
C LEU A 50 5.27 6.05 11.81
N ALA A 51 4.69 4.84 11.80
CA ALA A 51 4.96 3.84 10.76
C ALA A 51 4.55 4.31 9.36
N PHE A 52 3.40 4.97 9.24
CA PHE A 52 2.95 5.60 8.00
C PHE A 52 3.95 6.64 7.50
N LEU A 53 4.38 7.58 8.36
CA LEU A 53 5.33 8.63 7.96
C LEU A 53 6.67 8.06 7.52
N LEU A 54 7.20 7.07 8.25
CA LEU A 54 8.46 6.41 7.90
C LEU A 54 8.38 5.73 6.52
N GLN A 55 7.28 5.04 6.24
CA GLN A 55 7.10 4.39 4.95
C GLN A 55 6.93 5.42 3.83
N LEU A 56 6.12 6.46 4.05
CA LEU A 56 5.93 7.53 3.08
C LEU A 56 7.26 8.21 2.74
N MET A 57 8.08 8.55 3.73
CA MET A 57 9.39 9.14 3.48
C MET A 57 10.29 8.22 2.66
N ARG A 58 10.28 6.90 2.95
CA ARG A 58 11.03 5.91 2.17
C ARG A 58 10.55 5.86 0.73
N ASP A 59 9.24 5.80 0.50
CA ASP A 59 8.67 5.76 -0.85
C ASP A 59 8.98 7.06 -1.62
N SER A 60 8.92 8.21 -0.96
CA SER A 60 9.32 9.50 -1.54
C SER A 60 10.79 9.53 -1.95
N GLN A 61 11.68 8.99 -1.11
CA GLN A 61 13.12 8.93 -1.43
C GLN A 61 13.38 8.04 -2.65
N VAL A 62 12.74 6.88 -2.71
CA VAL A 62 12.86 5.98 -3.88
C VAL A 62 12.31 6.68 -5.12
N TRP A 63 11.15 7.34 -5.01
CA TRP A 63 10.56 8.07 -6.12
C TRP A 63 11.46 9.20 -6.63
N LEU A 64 11.98 10.05 -5.73
CA LEU A 64 12.90 11.13 -6.11
C LEU A 64 14.18 10.60 -6.75
N ALA A 65 14.73 9.50 -6.22
CA ALA A 65 15.89 8.84 -6.82
C ALA A 65 15.59 8.37 -8.26
N LEU A 66 14.41 7.77 -8.50
CA LEU A 66 13.98 7.38 -9.84
C LEU A 66 13.78 8.58 -10.77
N GLN A 67 13.18 9.67 -10.29
CA GLN A 67 12.94 10.88 -11.08
C GLN A 67 14.22 11.66 -11.38
N SER A 68 15.27 11.47 -10.57
CA SER A 68 16.57 12.11 -10.75
C SER A 68 17.47 11.37 -11.75
N LEU A 69 17.07 10.19 -12.24
CA LEU A 69 17.83 9.46 -13.24
C LEU A 69 17.78 10.18 -14.59
N SER A 70 18.95 10.46 -15.16
CA SER A 70 19.11 11.28 -16.36
C SER A 70 18.71 10.56 -17.66
N SER A 71 18.67 9.22 -17.65
CA SER A 71 18.41 8.42 -18.85
C SER A 71 17.27 7.43 -18.63
N GLU A 72 16.50 7.21 -19.69
CA GLU A 72 15.43 6.20 -19.72
C GLU A 72 15.98 4.80 -19.43
N ARG A 73 17.18 4.49 -19.93
CA ARG A 73 17.85 3.20 -19.71
C ARG A 73 18.19 2.96 -18.24
N ASP A 74 18.67 3.96 -17.53
CA ASP A 74 18.97 3.83 -16.10
C ASP A 74 17.68 3.62 -15.30
N ARG A 75 16.60 4.28 -15.72
CA ARG A 75 15.27 4.11 -15.11
C ARG A 75 14.70 2.71 -15.35
N GLU A 76 14.80 2.18 -16.56
CA GLU A 76 14.44 0.80 -16.89
C GLU A 76 15.24 -0.20 -16.04
N THR A 77 16.56 -0.02 -15.98
CA THR A 77 17.46 -0.87 -15.17
C THR A 77 17.07 -0.83 -13.68
N ALA A 78 16.73 0.34 -13.15
CA ALA A 78 16.26 0.48 -11.77
C ALA A 78 14.95 -0.30 -11.55
N PHE A 79 13.98 -0.20 -12.46
CA PHE A 79 12.73 -0.96 -12.37
C PHE A 79 12.91 -2.48 -12.55
N GLU A 80 13.88 -2.91 -13.36
CA GLU A 80 14.23 -4.32 -13.54
C GLU A 80 14.77 -4.94 -12.26
N SER A 81 15.51 -4.16 -11.46
CA SER A 81 16.05 -4.60 -10.16
C SER A 81 14.99 -4.75 -9.05
N MET A 82 13.79 -4.20 -9.25
CA MET A 82 12.71 -4.21 -8.26
C MET A 82 11.91 -5.51 -8.32
N THR A 83 11.32 -5.86 -7.17
CA THR A 83 10.25 -6.88 -7.14
C THR A 83 9.05 -6.42 -7.98
N PRO A 84 8.19 -7.33 -8.47
CA PRO A 84 7.00 -6.95 -9.24
C PRO A 84 6.08 -5.97 -8.51
N GLY A 85 5.90 -6.18 -7.21
CA GLY A 85 5.09 -5.30 -6.37
C GLY A 85 5.68 -3.90 -6.30
N GLU A 86 7.00 -3.77 -6.13
CA GLU A 86 7.69 -2.46 -6.11
C GLU A 86 7.63 -1.77 -7.47
N ARG A 87 7.85 -2.53 -8.55
CA ARG A 87 7.74 -2.01 -9.92
C ARG A 87 6.33 -1.48 -10.18
N TYR A 88 5.30 -2.21 -9.77
CA TYR A 88 3.92 -1.76 -9.91
C TYR A 88 3.60 -0.56 -9.01
N TRP A 89 4.14 -0.54 -7.79
CA TRP A 89 3.97 0.56 -6.86
C TRP A 89 4.58 1.85 -7.41
N TYR A 90 5.88 1.88 -7.68
CA TYR A 90 6.56 3.09 -8.13
C TYR A 90 6.29 3.41 -9.59
N GLY A 91 6.04 2.41 -10.45
CA GLY A 91 5.74 2.63 -11.86
C GLY A 91 4.29 3.04 -12.14
N TYR A 92 3.36 2.81 -11.21
CA TYR A 92 1.94 3.06 -11.45
C TYR A 92 1.20 3.64 -10.25
N LEU A 93 1.09 2.91 -9.14
CA LEU A 93 0.16 3.28 -8.07
C LEU A 93 0.59 4.52 -7.27
N PHE A 94 1.86 4.61 -6.90
CA PHE A 94 2.39 5.73 -6.14
C PHE A 94 2.29 7.05 -6.92
N PRO A 95 2.82 7.19 -8.16
CA PRO A 95 2.65 8.43 -8.92
C PRO A 95 1.19 8.78 -9.21
N LYS A 96 0.33 7.78 -9.43
CA LYS A 96 -1.12 8.00 -9.57
C LYS A 96 -1.72 8.60 -8.30
N TRP A 97 -1.37 8.06 -7.13
CA TRP A 97 -1.80 8.64 -5.85
C TRP A 97 -1.25 10.05 -5.61
N LEU A 98 -0.02 10.36 -6.05
CA LEU A 98 0.53 11.72 -5.93
C LEU A 98 -0.25 12.74 -6.76
N SER A 99 -0.62 12.37 -7.99
CA SER A 99 -1.26 13.27 -8.96
C SER A 99 -2.78 13.37 -8.82
N GLU A 100 -3.47 12.32 -8.37
CA GLU A 100 -4.93 12.28 -8.33
C GLU A 100 -5.53 12.67 -6.97
N ASN A 101 -6.83 13.00 -6.96
CA ASN A 101 -7.54 13.31 -5.72
C ASN A 101 -8.00 12.03 -5.01
N ASP A 102 -7.42 11.73 -3.84
CA ASP A 102 -7.89 10.65 -2.98
C ASP A 102 -9.17 11.08 -2.22
N ARG A 103 -10.32 10.57 -2.66
CA ARG A 103 -11.63 10.86 -2.06
C ARG A 103 -11.74 10.41 -0.59
N LYS A 104 -10.93 9.43 -0.17
CA LYS A 104 -10.91 8.89 1.20
C LYS A 104 -9.87 9.58 2.08
N PHE A 105 -9.04 10.46 1.50
CA PHE A 105 -7.91 11.09 2.17
C PHE A 105 -8.26 11.72 3.51
N TYR A 106 -9.28 12.58 3.53
CA TYR A 106 -9.74 13.21 4.76
C TYR A 106 -10.21 12.19 5.81
N ILE A 107 -10.89 11.12 5.37
CA ILE A 107 -11.48 10.11 6.26
C ILE A 107 -10.38 9.30 6.94
N TRP A 108 -9.48 8.69 6.17
CA TRP A 108 -8.46 7.83 6.75
C TRP A 108 -7.42 8.65 7.52
N LYS A 109 -7.13 9.89 7.11
CA LYS A 109 -6.31 10.84 7.86
C LYS A 109 -6.84 11.03 9.28
N GLN A 110 -8.14 11.27 9.46
CA GLN A 110 -8.72 11.47 10.79
C GLN A 110 -8.62 10.20 11.64
N LYS A 111 -8.85 9.03 11.04
CA LYS A 111 -8.72 7.73 11.73
C LYS A 111 -7.28 7.47 12.18
N LEU A 112 -6.30 7.71 11.29
CA LEU A 112 -4.88 7.56 11.57
C LEU A 112 -4.44 8.51 12.69
N LYS A 113 -4.83 9.79 12.63
CA LYS A 113 -4.56 10.78 13.69
C LYS A 113 -5.19 10.41 15.02
N ALA A 114 -6.38 9.84 15.03
CA ALA A 114 -7.07 9.42 16.24
C ALA A 114 -6.45 8.16 16.88
N GLY A 115 -5.50 7.49 16.21
CA GLY A 115 -5.00 6.19 16.65
C GLY A 115 -6.06 5.09 16.59
N LYS A 116 -7.16 5.35 15.87
CA LYS A 116 -8.27 4.40 15.65
C LYS A 116 -8.00 3.49 14.44
N PHE A 117 -6.77 3.50 13.95
CA PHE A 117 -6.32 2.56 12.97
C PHE A 117 -5.78 1.35 13.74
N ASP A 118 -6.63 0.35 13.89
CA ASP A 118 -6.19 -0.99 14.26
C ASP A 118 -6.06 -1.74 12.93
N PRO A 119 -4.87 -2.18 12.51
CA PRO A 119 -4.76 -3.14 11.43
C PRO A 119 -5.38 -4.44 11.94
N GLY A 120 -6.71 -4.55 11.79
CA GLY A 120 -7.53 -5.59 12.42
C GLY A 120 -7.11 -7.03 12.08
N ASP A 121 -6.25 -7.21 11.09
CA ASP A 121 -5.78 -8.52 10.61
C ASP A 121 -4.25 -8.60 10.48
N ASP A 122 -3.51 -7.71 11.14
CA ASP A 122 -2.05 -7.54 10.97
C ASP A 122 -1.24 -8.84 11.19
N ARG A 123 -1.71 -9.72 12.08
CA ARG A 123 -1.08 -11.04 12.32
C ARG A 123 -1.36 -12.03 11.19
N VAL A 124 -2.59 -12.08 10.71
CA VAL A 124 -3.00 -12.99 9.63
C VAL A 124 -2.36 -12.57 8.31
N ILE A 125 -2.40 -11.28 8.01
CA ILE A 125 -1.75 -10.70 6.83
C ILE A 125 -0.25 -11.01 6.84
N ARG A 126 0.44 -10.83 7.98
CA ARG A 126 1.85 -11.22 8.11
C ARG A 126 2.09 -12.72 7.94
N ALA A 127 1.21 -13.58 8.47
CA ALA A 127 1.33 -15.03 8.30
C ALA A 127 1.13 -15.46 6.83
N ILE A 128 0.19 -14.84 6.12
CA ILE A 128 -0.01 -15.02 4.67
C ILE A 128 1.26 -14.60 3.93
N ALA A 129 1.83 -13.44 4.24
CA ALA A 129 3.06 -12.96 3.61
C ALA A 129 4.23 -13.93 3.78
N ALA A 130 4.47 -14.37 5.01
CA ALA A 130 5.56 -15.29 5.32
C ALA A 130 5.45 -16.56 4.47
N ARG A 131 4.25 -17.15 4.39
CA ARG A 131 4.00 -18.34 3.57
C ARG A 131 4.09 -18.10 2.06
N ILE A 132 3.72 -16.90 1.58
CA ILE A 132 3.94 -16.54 0.18
C ILE A 132 5.43 -16.50 -0.14
N VAL A 133 6.23 -15.86 0.71
CA VAL A 133 7.69 -15.77 0.55
C VAL A 133 8.37 -17.13 0.65
N GLU A 134 7.96 -17.97 1.61
CA GLU A 134 8.43 -19.37 1.72
C GLU A 134 8.18 -20.17 0.43
N ARG A 135 7.13 -19.82 -0.31
CA ARG A 135 6.77 -20.43 -1.59
C ARG A 135 7.33 -19.68 -2.80
N GLN A 136 8.32 -18.82 -2.59
CA GLN A 136 9.03 -18.05 -3.61
C GLN A 136 8.15 -17.02 -4.36
N GLY A 137 7.01 -16.66 -3.79
CA GLY A 137 6.25 -15.49 -4.22
C GLY A 137 6.80 -14.20 -3.60
N SER A 138 6.27 -13.07 -4.05
CA SER A 138 6.61 -11.73 -3.54
C SER A 138 5.36 -11.03 -3.00
N VAL A 139 5.56 -10.22 -1.96
CA VAL A 139 4.50 -9.43 -1.33
C VAL A 139 4.99 -8.03 -1.03
N LEU A 140 4.21 -7.02 -1.40
CA LEU A 140 4.43 -5.63 -1.03
C LEU A 140 3.30 -5.11 -0.14
N TYR A 141 3.67 -4.44 0.95
CA TYR A 141 2.77 -3.74 1.84
C TYR A 141 3.00 -2.24 1.76
N ARG A 142 1.92 -1.48 1.59
CA ARG A 142 1.94 -0.02 1.63
C ARG A 142 0.72 0.53 2.35
N TYR A 143 0.93 1.36 3.36
CA TYR A 143 -0.12 2.06 4.09
C TYR A 143 -0.97 2.89 3.13
N VAL A 144 -0.38 3.56 2.14
CA VAL A 144 -1.16 4.31 1.14
C VAL A 144 -2.05 3.36 0.32
N ALA A 145 -1.55 2.18 -0.06
CA ALA A 145 -2.36 1.18 -0.78
C ALA A 145 -3.55 0.69 0.08
N ASP A 146 -3.33 0.43 1.37
CA ASP A 146 -4.39 0.04 2.29
C ASP A 146 -5.41 1.18 2.50
N LEU A 147 -4.92 2.36 2.91
CA LEU A 147 -5.73 3.51 3.31
C LEU A 147 -6.52 4.14 2.15
N SER A 148 -5.88 4.29 0.99
CA SER A 148 -6.45 4.97 -0.18
C SER A 148 -7.07 3.98 -1.16
N MET A 149 -6.43 2.82 -1.37
CA MET A 149 -6.75 1.88 -2.43
C MET A 149 -7.41 0.59 -1.93
N ALA A 150 -7.72 0.49 -0.63
CA ALA A 150 -8.32 -0.69 -0.01
C ALA A 150 -7.58 -2.00 -0.35
N THR A 151 -6.26 -1.92 -0.36
CA THR A 151 -5.37 -3.02 -0.75
C THR A 151 -4.44 -3.35 0.42
N ASP A 152 -4.67 -4.49 1.06
CA ASP A 152 -3.86 -4.95 2.19
C ASP A 152 -2.48 -5.39 1.72
N SER A 153 -2.38 -5.97 0.52
CA SER A 153 -1.11 -6.39 -0.06
C SER A 153 -1.13 -6.44 -1.59
N ILE A 154 0.05 -6.34 -2.20
CA ILE A 154 0.26 -6.59 -3.62
C ILE A 154 1.09 -7.87 -3.73
N VAL A 155 0.53 -8.91 -4.34
CA VAL A 155 1.15 -10.24 -4.45
C VAL A 155 1.53 -10.53 -5.89
N SER A 156 2.66 -11.21 -6.07
CA SER A 156 3.06 -11.78 -7.35
C SER A 156 3.76 -13.11 -7.18
N ASN A 157 3.59 -14.00 -8.14
CA ASN A 157 4.24 -15.31 -8.19
C ASN A 157 5.11 -15.43 -9.46
N ARG A 158 5.04 -16.55 -10.17
CA ARG A 158 6.01 -16.93 -11.21
C ARG A 158 5.91 -16.05 -12.45
N GLN A 159 4.71 -15.61 -12.81
CA GLN A 159 4.50 -14.73 -13.96
C GLN A 159 4.82 -13.26 -13.64
N GLN A 160 5.24 -12.96 -12.40
CA GLN A 160 5.65 -11.61 -11.99
C GLN A 160 4.54 -10.56 -12.21
N GLN A 161 3.27 -10.96 -12.20
CA GLN A 161 2.14 -10.05 -12.39
C GLN A 161 1.57 -9.61 -11.02
N PRO A 162 1.52 -8.30 -10.74
CA PRO A 162 0.98 -7.76 -9.49
C PRO A 162 -0.53 -7.99 -9.38
N LEU A 163 -0.96 -8.42 -8.20
CA LEU A 163 -2.36 -8.61 -7.84
C LEU A 163 -2.65 -7.92 -6.51
N CYS A 164 -3.59 -6.97 -6.51
CA CYS A 164 -4.02 -6.29 -5.30
C CYS A 164 -4.99 -7.18 -4.52
N ILE A 165 -4.71 -7.39 -3.24
CA ILE A 165 -5.48 -8.29 -2.37
C ILE A 165 -6.07 -7.49 -1.22
N GLN A 166 -7.34 -7.76 -0.91
CA GLN A 166 -7.97 -7.42 0.37
C GLN A 166 -8.42 -8.69 1.07
N VAL A 167 -8.18 -8.76 2.38
CA VAL A 167 -8.52 -9.87 3.27
C VAL A 167 -9.56 -9.41 4.28
N THR A 168 -10.49 -10.27 4.67
CA THR A 168 -11.55 -9.94 5.62
C THR A 168 -12.03 -11.17 6.39
N THR A 169 -12.42 -11.00 7.65
CA THR A 169 -13.07 -12.04 8.47
C THR A 169 -14.59 -12.07 8.31
N LEU A 170 -15.17 -11.07 7.62
CA LEU A 170 -16.61 -11.04 7.33
C LEU A 170 -16.98 -12.24 6.45
N SER A 171 -17.94 -13.04 6.93
CA SER A 171 -18.47 -14.16 6.18
C SER A 171 -19.07 -13.72 4.84
N ASP A 172 -19.12 -14.65 3.89
CA ASP A 172 -19.50 -14.39 2.50
C ASP A 172 -20.88 -13.70 2.37
N GLU A 173 -21.84 -14.12 3.19
CA GLU A 173 -23.22 -13.61 3.25
C GLU A 173 -23.31 -12.12 3.61
N PHE A 174 -22.34 -11.58 4.36
CA PHE A 174 -22.31 -10.17 4.79
C PHE A 174 -21.22 -9.34 4.08
N SER A 175 -20.40 -9.96 3.23
CA SER A 175 -19.26 -9.29 2.59
C SER A 175 -19.54 -8.76 1.19
N GLN A 176 -20.73 -8.99 0.62
CA GLN A 176 -21.07 -8.57 -0.74
C GLN A 176 -20.98 -7.06 -0.95
N GLN A 177 -21.62 -6.27 -0.09
CA GLN A 177 -21.54 -4.80 -0.18
C GLN A 177 -20.09 -4.29 0.01
N LYS A 178 -19.31 -4.95 0.87
CA LYS A 178 -17.89 -4.61 1.09
C LYS A 178 -17.07 -4.90 -0.17
N TYR A 179 -17.30 -6.05 -0.80
CA TYR A 179 -16.67 -6.43 -2.07
C TYR A 179 -17.00 -5.43 -3.18
N GLU A 180 -18.26 -5.03 -3.35
CA GLU A 180 -18.65 -4.05 -4.38
C GLU A 180 -17.98 -2.70 -4.16
N ASN A 181 -17.95 -2.21 -2.91
CA ASN A 181 -17.28 -0.96 -2.55
C ASN A 181 -15.75 -1.04 -2.77
N TRP A 182 -15.16 -2.20 -2.46
CA TRP A 182 -13.75 -2.46 -2.73
C TRP A 182 -13.46 -2.47 -4.23
N GLN A 183 -14.26 -3.18 -5.02
CA GLN A 183 -14.10 -3.26 -6.47
C GLN A 183 -14.24 -1.86 -7.12
N GLN A 184 -15.21 -1.06 -6.69
CA GLN A 184 -15.34 0.33 -7.13
C GLN A 184 -14.11 1.17 -6.75
N THR A 185 -13.53 0.94 -5.58
CA THR A 185 -12.28 1.60 -5.16
C THR A 185 -11.13 1.25 -6.09
N LEU A 186 -10.94 -0.04 -6.38
CA LEU A 186 -9.88 -0.50 -7.29
C LEU A 186 -10.04 0.09 -8.69
N ARG A 187 -11.27 0.04 -9.25
CA ARG A 187 -11.59 0.67 -10.54
C ARG A 187 -11.31 2.16 -10.55
N GLY A 188 -11.65 2.86 -9.47
CA GLY A 188 -11.37 4.30 -9.32
C GLY A 188 -9.87 4.61 -9.38
N TRP A 189 -9.03 3.71 -8.89
CA TRP A 189 -7.57 3.81 -8.96
C TRP A 189 -6.96 3.14 -10.20
N GLY A 190 -7.76 2.67 -11.16
CA GLY A 190 -7.26 1.96 -12.35
C GLY A 190 -6.51 0.65 -12.01
N ILE A 191 -6.81 0.05 -10.85
CA ILE A 191 -6.23 -1.24 -10.46
C ILE A 191 -7.02 -2.33 -11.18
N ASP A 192 -6.41 -2.92 -12.21
CA ASP A 192 -7.11 -3.83 -13.13
C ASP A 192 -7.26 -5.27 -12.64
N ARG A 193 -6.56 -5.65 -11.57
CA ARG A 193 -6.55 -7.01 -11.04
C ARG A 193 -6.72 -6.97 -9.54
N GLY A 194 -7.80 -7.58 -9.05
CA GLY A 194 -8.12 -7.60 -7.63
C GLY A 194 -8.56 -8.96 -7.14
N LEU A 195 -8.18 -9.30 -5.91
CA LEU A 195 -8.66 -10.47 -5.21
C LEU A 195 -9.16 -10.09 -3.81
N PHE A 196 -10.42 -10.43 -3.53
CA PHE A 196 -11.05 -10.22 -2.24
C PHE A 196 -11.23 -11.56 -1.54
N LEU A 197 -10.60 -11.71 -0.38
CA LEU A 197 -10.49 -12.96 0.34
C LEU A 197 -11.21 -12.85 1.68
N SER A 198 -12.30 -13.59 1.83
CA SER A 198 -12.87 -13.89 3.14
C SER A 198 -12.12 -15.07 3.77
N TYR A 199 -12.18 -15.19 5.10
CA TYR A 199 -11.70 -16.38 5.80
C TYR A 199 -12.40 -16.58 7.15
N ASP A 200 -12.54 -17.85 7.55
CA ASP A 200 -12.97 -18.22 8.90
C ASP A 200 -11.77 -18.61 9.76
N THR A 201 -11.56 -17.87 10.85
CA THR A 201 -10.53 -18.16 11.86
C THR A 201 -10.67 -19.54 12.52
N LYS A 202 -11.84 -20.19 12.42
CA LYS A 202 -12.09 -21.54 12.95
C LYS A 202 -11.59 -22.65 12.02
N ASP A 203 -11.39 -22.38 10.73
CA ASP A 203 -10.79 -23.34 9.82
C ASP A 203 -9.28 -23.38 10.06
N ALA A 204 -8.74 -24.50 10.54
CA ALA A 204 -7.30 -24.64 10.80
C ALA A 204 -6.42 -24.48 9.54
N ASN A 205 -6.99 -24.63 8.34
CA ASN A 205 -6.26 -24.60 7.08
C ASN A 205 -6.42 -23.28 6.29
N PHE A 206 -7.16 -22.30 6.82
CA PHE A 206 -7.48 -21.05 6.12
C PHE A 206 -6.23 -20.39 5.52
N LEU A 207 -5.13 -20.32 6.28
CA LEU A 207 -3.89 -19.69 5.81
C LEU A 207 -3.33 -20.33 4.53
N ASN A 208 -3.35 -21.66 4.40
CA ASN A 208 -2.84 -22.32 3.20
C ASN A 208 -3.77 -22.11 2.00
N GLN A 209 -5.09 -22.10 2.23
CA GLN A 209 -6.06 -21.83 1.18
C GLN A 209 -5.88 -20.40 0.63
N LEU A 210 -5.81 -19.40 1.51
CA LEU A 210 -5.59 -18.00 1.13
C LEU A 210 -4.31 -17.84 0.30
N VAL A 211 -3.22 -18.46 0.74
CA VAL A 211 -1.93 -18.41 0.03
C VAL A 211 -2.02 -19.10 -1.34
N ASN A 212 -2.66 -20.26 -1.43
CA ASN A 212 -2.86 -20.96 -2.71
C ASN A 212 -3.65 -20.11 -3.70
N ILE A 213 -4.77 -19.54 -3.24
CA ILE A 213 -5.65 -18.70 -4.05
C ILE A 213 -4.89 -17.44 -4.50
N ALA A 214 -4.18 -16.77 -3.59
CA ALA A 214 -3.39 -15.59 -3.90
C ALA A 214 -2.31 -15.86 -4.96
N LEU A 215 -1.49 -16.89 -4.77
CA LEU A 215 -0.42 -17.25 -5.70
C LEU A 215 -0.97 -17.65 -7.07
N TYR A 216 -1.97 -18.54 -7.10
CA TYR A 216 -2.59 -18.99 -8.34
C TYR A 216 -3.20 -17.83 -9.12
N ASN A 217 -3.98 -16.96 -8.46
CA ASN A 217 -4.61 -15.84 -9.16
C ASN A 217 -3.62 -14.75 -9.51
N SER A 218 -2.51 -14.60 -8.77
CA SER A 218 -1.47 -13.64 -9.18
C SER A 218 -0.86 -14.00 -10.54
N ASP A 219 -0.79 -15.29 -10.87
CA ASP A 219 -0.33 -15.76 -12.19
C ASP A 219 -1.45 -15.81 -13.24
N ASN A 220 -2.69 -16.12 -12.86
CA ASN A 220 -3.72 -16.55 -13.81
C ASN A 220 -4.90 -15.58 -13.96
N LEU A 221 -5.08 -14.61 -13.05
CA LEU A 221 -6.21 -13.69 -13.13
C LEU A 221 -6.01 -12.73 -14.31
N PRO A 222 -6.90 -12.69 -15.32
CA PRO A 222 -6.77 -11.76 -16.43
C PRO A 222 -6.97 -10.30 -15.98
N ALA A 223 -6.43 -9.36 -16.76
CA ALA A 223 -6.71 -7.94 -16.57
C ALA A 223 -8.23 -7.63 -16.66
N GLY A 224 -8.68 -6.63 -15.91
CA GLY A 224 -10.07 -6.22 -15.82
C GLY A 224 -10.96 -7.14 -14.97
N ARG A 225 -10.38 -8.12 -14.27
CA ARG A 225 -11.12 -9.09 -13.45
C ARG A 225 -10.86 -8.90 -11.96
N TYR A 226 -11.93 -9.10 -11.19
CA TYR A 226 -11.94 -8.99 -9.74
C TYR A 226 -12.66 -10.22 -9.20
N LEU A 227 -12.00 -11.00 -8.36
CA LEU A 227 -12.60 -12.21 -7.78
C LEU A 227 -12.84 -12.05 -6.29
N LYS A 228 -13.87 -12.74 -5.81
CA LYS A 228 -14.22 -12.88 -4.40
C LYS A 228 -14.14 -14.37 -4.05
N PHE A 229 -13.46 -14.72 -2.97
CA PHE A 229 -13.43 -16.08 -2.43
C PHE A 229 -13.82 -16.06 -0.94
N PRO A 230 -14.59 -17.07 -0.48
CA PRO A 230 -14.97 -17.22 0.92
C PRO A 230 -13.83 -17.66 1.83
#